data_AF-A0A6P8LAN5-F1
#
_entry.id   AF-A0A6P8LAN5-F1
#
_cell.length_a   1.000
_cell.length_b   1.000
_cell.length_c   1.000
_cell.angle_alpha   90.00
_cell.angle_beta   90.00
_cell.angle_gamma   90.00
#
_symmetry.space_group_name_H-M   'P 1'
#
loop_
_entity.id
_entity.type
_entity.pdbx_description
1 polymer ?
#
loop_
_entity_poly.entity_id
_entity_poly.type
_entity_poly.pdbx_seq_one_letter_code
_entity_poly.pdbx_strand_id
1 'polypeptide(L)'
;MKKLYLCLVLELCVLTMSQRTALDTSILNSIYRGYRNWLTQSYGTRNGDRMSQLRNKYKFQKEVPIDVPFPCNVTAGRSPKVPESVHHLKPGDIDVIAAMGDSLTIGAGVTSIYTFEVNIENRGIVGSIGGQGTWREYLTLPNILKKFNPKLMGYSLGDAICTDPAAQLNVAEAGAMSKDMTFMATYLVNKIKVDPRVDINKHWKLITLPFIH
;
A
#
# COMPACT_ATOMS: atom_id res chain seq x y z
N MET A 1 6.62 -8.49 -54.09
CA MET A 1 5.77 -7.82 -53.09
C MET A 1 5.16 -8.76 -52.05
N LYS A 2 4.63 -9.96 -52.39
CA LYS A 2 4.05 -10.89 -51.39
C LYS A 2 5.05 -11.49 -50.38
N LYS A 3 6.30 -11.76 -50.78
CA LYS A 3 7.36 -12.28 -49.86
C LYS A 3 7.82 -11.25 -48.82
N LEU A 4 7.84 -9.96 -49.16
CA LEU A 4 8.22 -8.88 -48.25
C LEU A 4 7.14 -8.67 -47.18
N TYR A 5 5.86 -8.79 -47.57
CA TYR A 5 4.73 -8.73 -46.65
C TYR A 5 4.70 -9.91 -45.68
N LEU A 6 5.07 -11.12 -46.14
CA LEU A 6 5.17 -12.30 -45.28
C LEU A 6 6.33 -12.18 -44.27
N CYS A 7 7.47 -11.59 -44.66
CA CYS A 7 8.57 -11.28 -43.75
C CYS A 7 8.18 -10.22 -42.71
N LEU A 8 7.47 -9.16 -43.11
CA LEU A 8 6.97 -8.13 -42.18
C LEU A 8 5.92 -8.69 -41.21
N VAL A 9 5.06 -9.60 -41.66
CA VAL A 9 4.07 -10.28 -40.79
C VAL A 9 4.75 -11.30 -39.87
N LEU A 10 5.78 -12.01 -40.33
CA LEU A 10 6.60 -12.90 -39.49
C LEU A 10 7.42 -12.13 -38.45
N GLU A 11 7.96 -10.95 -38.78
CA GLU A 11 8.63 -10.05 -37.83
C GLU A 11 7.66 -9.47 -36.79
N LEU A 12 6.42 -9.16 -37.18
CA LEU A 12 5.36 -8.76 -36.25
C LEU A 12 4.91 -9.90 -35.33
N CYS A 13 4.99 -11.16 -35.75
CA CYS A 13 4.73 -12.31 -34.88
C CYS A 13 5.83 -12.52 -33.81
N VAL A 14 7.09 -12.13 -34.08
CA VAL A 14 8.17 -12.22 -33.08
C VAL A 14 8.01 -11.20 -31.94
N LEU A 15 7.25 -10.11 -32.16
CA LEU A 15 6.89 -9.14 -31.11
C LEU A 15 5.74 -9.60 -30.20
N THR A 16 5.14 -10.76 -30.46
CA THR A 16 4.13 -11.36 -29.57
C THR A 16 4.67 -12.44 -28.63
N MET A 17 5.99 -12.67 -28.64
CA MET A 17 6.64 -13.42 -27.57
C MET A 17 6.81 -12.49 -26.37
N SER A 18 6.24 -12.86 -25.22
CA SER A 18 6.47 -12.28 -23.89
C SER A 18 7.87 -11.64 -23.77
N GLN A 19 7.97 -10.35 -24.10
CA GLN A 19 9.22 -9.64 -24.06
C GLN A 19 9.49 -9.34 -22.60
N ARG A 20 10.63 -9.85 -22.10
CA ARG A 20 11.35 -9.17 -21.03
C ARG A 20 11.42 -7.69 -21.41
N THR A 21 10.79 -6.83 -20.62
CA THR A 21 10.78 -5.39 -20.88
C THR A 21 12.22 -4.89 -20.79
N ALA A 22 12.60 -3.76 -21.43
CA ALA A 22 13.94 -3.19 -21.27
C ALA A 22 14.37 -3.04 -19.79
N LEU A 23 13.39 -2.88 -18.89
CA LEU A 23 13.53 -2.87 -17.44
C LEU A 23 13.99 -4.20 -16.81
N ASP A 24 13.90 -5.33 -17.51
CA ASP A 24 14.24 -6.67 -17.00
C ASP A 24 15.75 -7.02 -17.14
N THR A 25 16.57 -6.09 -17.64
CA THR A 25 18.03 -6.23 -17.65
C THR A 25 18.58 -5.91 -16.24
N SER A 26 19.49 -6.73 -15.71
CA SER A 26 19.99 -6.59 -14.32
C SER A 26 20.59 -5.19 -14.02
N ILE A 27 21.24 -4.56 -15.00
CA ILE A 27 21.86 -3.24 -14.87
C ILE A 27 20.79 -2.14 -14.81
N LEU A 28 19.81 -2.16 -15.72
CA LEU A 28 18.71 -1.19 -15.74
C LEU A 28 17.86 -1.28 -14.48
N ASN A 29 17.63 -2.50 -13.99
CA ASN A 29 17.00 -2.74 -12.69
C ASN A 29 17.77 -2.11 -11.53
N SER A 30 19.10 -2.28 -11.49
CA SER A 30 19.95 -1.67 -10.45
C SER A 30 19.93 -0.14 -10.50
N ILE A 31 20.01 0.44 -11.71
CA ILE A 31 19.95 1.89 -11.92
C ILE A 31 18.58 2.43 -11.49
N TYR A 32 17.50 1.79 -11.93
CA TYR A 32 16.13 2.15 -11.56
C TYR A 32 15.91 2.09 -10.04
N ARG A 33 16.37 1.01 -9.39
CA ARG A 33 16.32 0.87 -7.92
C ARG A 33 17.12 1.98 -7.24
N GLY A 34 18.31 2.31 -7.74
CA GLY A 34 19.14 3.40 -7.21
C GLY A 34 18.43 4.75 -7.31
N TYR A 35 17.91 5.07 -8.50
CA TYR A 35 17.15 6.30 -8.75
C TYR A 35 15.90 6.40 -7.86
N ARG A 36 15.11 5.31 -7.79
CA ARG A 36 13.92 5.23 -6.93
C ARG A 36 14.29 5.45 -5.47
N ASN A 37 15.30 4.74 -4.96
CA ASN A 37 15.73 4.87 -3.57
C ASN A 37 16.18 6.29 -3.26
N TRP A 38 16.90 6.93 -4.18
CA TRP A 38 17.26 8.33 -4.06
C TRP A 38 16.03 9.23 -4.03
N LEU A 39 15.10 9.07 -4.99
CA LEU A 39 13.84 9.83 -5.02
C LEU A 39 13.07 9.69 -3.71
N THR A 40 12.86 8.48 -3.21
CA THR A 40 12.13 8.22 -1.96
C THR A 40 12.86 8.79 -0.75
N GLN A 41 14.20 8.75 -0.71
CA GLN A 41 14.96 9.37 0.38
C GLN A 41 14.87 10.89 0.36
N SER A 42 14.94 11.51 -0.82
CA SER A 42 14.92 12.96 -0.97
C SER A 42 13.52 13.55 -0.82
N TYR A 43 12.49 12.87 -1.33
CA TYR A 43 11.15 13.43 -1.51
C TYR A 43 10.02 12.66 -0.81
N GLY A 44 10.35 11.51 -0.23
CA GLY A 44 9.42 10.69 0.54
C GLY A 44 9.26 11.13 1.99
N THR A 45 8.55 10.32 2.77
CA THR A 45 8.20 10.58 4.17
C THR A 45 9.37 10.49 5.13
N ARG A 46 10.50 9.91 4.70
CA ARG A 46 11.75 9.85 5.48
C ARG A 46 12.44 11.21 5.61
N ASN A 47 12.17 12.14 4.69
CA ASN A 47 12.74 13.49 4.75
C ASN A 47 11.92 14.37 5.70
N GLY A 48 12.40 14.51 6.94
CA GLY A 48 11.72 15.28 8.00
C GLY A 48 11.53 16.76 7.66
N ASP A 49 12.51 17.41 7.04
CA ASP A 49 12.43 18.82 6.64
C ASP A 49 11.32 19.01 5.61
N ARG A 50 11.26 18.11 4.63
CA ARG A 50 10.20 18.12 3.61
C ARG A 50 8.83 17.87 4.21
N MET A 51 8.69 16.89 5.11
CA MET A 51 7.43 16.63 5.78
C MET A 51 6.98 17.84 6.62
N SER A 52 7.92 18.53 7.27
CA SER A 52 7.65 19.77 8.00
C SER A 52 7.16 20.89 7.07
N GLN A 53 7.79 21.06 5.89
CA GLN A 53 7.32 21.99 4.87
C GLN A 53 5.90 21.66 4.37
N LEU A 54 5.60 20.37 4.13
CA LEU A 54 4.27 19.92 3.70
C LEU A 54 3.20 20.18 4.76
N ARG A 55 3.51 19.94 6.05
CA ARG A 55 2.62 20.27 7.16
C ARG A 55 2.37 21.77 7.26
N ASN A 56 3.40 22.60 7.09
CA ASN A 56 3.29 24.06 7.10
C ASN A 56 2.44 24.59 5.93
N LYS A 57 2.38 23.86 4.81
CA LYS A 57 1.49 24.15 3.67
C LYS A 57 0.07 23.60 3.84
N TYR A 58 -0.31 23.12 5.02
CA TYR A 58 -1.63 22.54 5.32
C TYR A 58 -2.01 21.35 4.41
N LYS A 59 -1.03 20.61 3.88
CA LYS A 59 -1.27 19.40 3.07
C LYS A 59 -1.62 18.17 3.92
N PHE A 60 -1.30 18.21 5.20
CA PHE A 60 -1.55 17.13 6.15
C PHE A 60 -2.35 17.62 7.36
N GLN A 61 -2.96 16.67 8.07
CA GLN A 61 -3.50 16.89 9.40
C GLN A 61 -2.44 17.53 10.31
N LYS A 62 -2.87 18.50 11.12
CA LYS A 62 -2.04 19.04 12.20
C LYS A 62 -1.76 17.95 13.23
N GLU A 63 -0.52 17.88 13.70
CA GLU A 63 -0.16 16.89 14.71
C GLU A 63 -1.01 17.09 15.98
N VAL A 64 -1.66 16.02 16.41
CA VAL A 64 -2.48 16.05 17.62
C VAL A 64 -1.54 15.93 18.83
N PRO A 65 -1.60 16.85 19.81
CA PRO A 65 -0.75 16.79 20.99
C PRO A 65 -0.92 15.49 21.80
N ILE A 66 0.10 15.14 22.59
CA ILE A 66 0.13 13.89 23.37
C ILE A 66 -0.90 13.88 24.50
N ASP A 67 -1.19 15.05 25.07
CA ASP A 67 -2.16 15.30 26.14
C ASP A 67 -3.61 15.15 25.65
N VAL A 68 -3.86 15.28 24.34
CA VAL A 68 -5.17 15.03 23.77
C VAL A 68 -5.44 13.52 23.74
N PRO A 69 -6.47 13.03 24.48
CA PRO A 69 -6.82 11.62 24.49
C PRO A 69 -7.41 11.21 23.15
N PHE A 70 -7.29 9.92 22.82
CA PHE A 70 -8.00 9.36 21.68
C PHE A 70 -9.52 9.46 21.93
N PRO A 71 -10.32 9.96 20.97
CA PRO A 71 -11.71 10.35 21.22
C PRO A 71 -12.66 9.18 21.49
N CYS A 72 -12.25 7.94 21.19
CA CYS A 72 -13.09 6.76 21.41
C CYS A 72 -12.67 5.97 22.65
N ASN A 73 -13.65 5.36 23.32
CA ASN A 73 -13.38 4.42 24.42
C ASN A 73 -12.76 3.12 23.87
N VAL A 74 -11.48 2.90 24.17
CA VAL A 74 -10.71 1.72 23.73
C VAL A 74 -10.91 0.50 24.62
N THR A 75 -11.34 0.69 25.88
CA THR A 75 -11.42 -0.39 26.89
C THR A 75 -12.43 -1.47 26.52
N ALA A 76 -13.52 -1.10 25.85
CA ALA A 76 -14.54 -2.02 25.36
C ALA A 76 -14.36 -2.43 23.88
N GLY A 77 -13.20 -2.10 23.30
CA GLY A 77 -12.96 -2.15 21.86
C GLY A 77 -12.68 -3.54 21.29
N ARG A 78 -12.22 -4.49 22.10
CA ARG A 78 -12.00 -5.89 21.70
C ARG A 78 -12.93 -6.81 22.48
N SER A 79 -13.44 -7.85 21.82
CA SER A 79 -14.34 -8.82 22.42
C SER A 79 -13.55 -9.81 23.29
N PRO A 80 -14.11 -10.29 24.43
CA PRO A 80 -13.46 -11.29 25.28
C PRO A 80 -13.22 -12.64 24.58
N LYS A 81 -14.07 -12.95 23.60
CA LYS A 81 -13.95 -14.12 22.72
C LYS A 81 -13.96 -13.64 21.27
N VAL A 82 -13.23 -14.33 20.40
CA VAL A 82 -13.23 -14.06 18.96
C VAL A 82 -14.65 -14.27 18.44
N PRO A 83 -15.27 -13.26 17.80
CA PRO A 83 -16.63 -13.39 17.31
C PRO A 83 -16.66 -14.32 16.09
N GLU A 84 -17.77 -15.02 15.90
CA GLU A 84 -18.00 -15.91 14.75
C GLU A 84 -18.76 -15.21 13.60
N SER A 85 -19.34 -14.04 13.88
CA SER A 85 -20.15 -13.27 12.92
C SER A 85 -19.71 -11.81 12.91
N VAL A 86 -19.73 -11.21 11.72
CA VAL A 86 -19.42 -9.79 11.49
C VAL A 86 -20.30 -8.85 12.30
N HIS A 87 -21.54 -9.26 12.62
CA HIS A 87 -22.48 -8.44 13.40
C HIS A 87 -22.05 -8.22 14.85
N HIS A 88 -21.18 -9.09 15.37
CA HIS A 88 -20.60 -8.98 16.72
C HIS A 88 -19.17 -8.46 16.70
N LEU A 89 -18.64 -8.15 15.51
CA LEU A 89 -17.25 -7.74 15.35
C LEU A 89 -17.03 -6.34 15.90
N LYS A 90 -16.03 -6.18 16.76
CA LYS A 90 -15.59 -4.88 17.25
C LYS A 90 -14.27 -4.46 16.58
N PRO A 91 -13.93 -3.16 16.58
CA PRO A 91 -12.69 -2.69 15.96
C PRO A 91 -11.42 -3.40 16.46
N GLY A 92 -11.38 -3.77 17.74
CA GLY A 92 -10.25 -4.48 18.35
C GLY A 92 -10.15 -5.96 18.01
N ASP A 93 -11.21 -6.55 17.45
CA ASP A 93 -11.23 -7.95 17.00
C ASP A 93 -10.55 -8.13 15.63
N ILE A 94 -10.35 -7.03 14.89
CA ILE A 94 -9.65 -7.04 13.60
C ILE A 94 -8.15 -7.23 13.87
N ASP A 95 -7.61 -8.36 13.43
CA ASP A 95 -6.20 -8.72 13.62
C ASP A 95 -5.34 -8.36 12.42
N VAL A 96 -5.90 -8.46 11.21
CA VAL A 96 -5.20 -8.22 9.97
C VAL A 96 -5.92 -7.15 9.17
N ILE A 97 -5.18 -6.18 8.66
CA ILE A 97 -5.66 -5.26 7.64
C ILE A 97 -4.86 -5.46 6.35
N ALA A 98 -5.54 -5.46 5.22
CA ALA A 98 -4.94 -5.61 3.90
C ALA A 98 -5.61 -4.69 2.89
N ALA A 99 -4.94 -4.50 1.76
CA ALA A 99 -5.51 -3.72 0.67
C ALA A 99 -5.04 -4.20 -0.69
N MET A 100 -5.90 -4.03 -1.67
CA MET A 100 -5.59 -4.08 -3.10
C MET A 100 -6.30 -2.91 -3.77
N GLY A 101 -5.78 -2.44 -4.89
CA GLY A 101 -6.25 -1.21 -5.52
C GLY A 101 -5.22 -0.66 -6.49
N ASP A 102 -5.44 0.59 -6.86
CA ASP A 102 -4.61 1.30 -7.85
C ASP A 102 -3.69 2.35 -7.18
N SER A 103 -3.36 3.40 -7.94
CA SER A 103 -2.59 4.55 -7.51
C SER A 103 -3.13 5.24 -6.24
N LEU A 104 -4.44 5.14 -5.96
CA LEU A 104 -5.03 5.68 -4.73
C LEU A 104 -4.55 4.90 -3.50
N THR A 105 -4.51 3.58 -3.63
CA THR A 105 -4.21 2.66 -2.51
C THR A 105 -2.71 2.61 -2.19
N ILE A 106 -1.87 3.00 -3.15
CA ILE A 106 -0.42 3.17 -2.91
C ILE A 106 -0.06 4.58 -2.41
N GLY A 107 -1.03 5.51 -2.37
CA GLY A 107 -0.79 6.89 -1.98
C GLY A 107 0.07 7.65 -2.99
N ALA A 108 -0.15 7.44 -4.28
CA ALA A 108 0.60 8.12 -5.33
C ALA A 108 0.45 9.64 -5.21
N GLY A 109 1.57 10.34 -5.06
CA GLY A 109 1.61 11.80 -4.99
C GLY A 109 1.07 12.42 -3.70
N VAL A 110 0.84 11.66 -2.62
CA VAL A 110 0.38 12.22 -1.34
C VAL A 110 1.38 13.24 -0.78
N THR A 111 2.68 12.99 -0.92
CA THR A 111 3.73 13.96 -0.52
C THR A 111 4.15 14.89 -1.66
N SER A 112 3.45 14.93 -2.79
CA SER A 112 3.91 15.68 -3.97
C SER A 112 3.70 17.20 -3.87
N ILE A 113 4.73 17.93 -4.27
CA ILE A 113 4.76 19.36 -4.57
C ILE A 113 4.93 19.54 -6.08
N TYR A 114 5.69 18.67 -6.73
CA TYR A 114 5.97 18.68 -8.16
C TYR A 114 5.44 17.41 -8.84
N THR A 115 5.06 17.51 -10.12
CA THR A 115 4.41 16.41 -10.86
C THR A 115 5.25 15.14 -10.94
N PHE A 116 6.58 15.23 -11.03
CA PHE A 116 7.44 14.05 -11.13
C PHE A 116 7.46 13.19 -9.85
N GLU A 117 7.07 13.76 -8.71
CA GLU A 117 7.05 13.08 -7.40
C GLU A 117 5.86 12.12 -7.27
N VAL A 118 4.92 12.11 -8.24
CA VAL A 118 3.81 11.14 -8.30
C VAL A 118 4.30 9.68 -8.34
N ASN A 119 5.54 9.47 -8.77
CA ASN A 119 6.18 8.15 -8.81
C ASN A 119 6.57 7.62 -7.40
N ILE A 120 6.39 8.43 -6.35
CA ILE A 120 6.63 8.02 -4.97
C ILE A 120 5.35 7.39 -4.41
N GLU A 121 5.48 6.14 -3.97
CA GLU A 121 4.39 5.37 -3.38
C GLU A 121 4.37 5.56 -1.87
N ASN A 122 3.58 6.52 -1.39
CA ASN A 122 3.44 6.83 0.02
C ASN A 122 2.50 5.87 0.77
N ARG A 123 2.72 4.56 0.59
CA ARG A 123 1.86 3.50 1.16
C ARG A 123 1.68 3.63 2.66
N GLY A 124 2.72 4.05 3.37
CA GLY A 124 2.71 4.18 4.83
C GLY A 124 1.71 5.20 5.39
N ILE A 125 1.29 6.20 4.60
CA ILE A 125 0.43 7.30 5.06
C ILE A 125 -0.91 7.37 4.33
N VAL A 126 -1.19 6.41 3.45
CA VAL A 126 -2.49 6.32 2.77
C VAL A 126 -3.60 5.98 3.76
N GLY A 127 -4.77 6.60 3.60
CA GLY A 127 -5.87 6.47 4.56
C GLY A 127 -6.37 5.04 4.78
N SER A 128 -6.36 4.20 3.73
CA SER A 128 -6.94 2.85 3.76
C SER A 128 -6.08 1.80 4.47
N ILE A 129 -4.75 1.87 4.34
CA ILE A 129 -3.84 0.80 4.76
C ILE A 129 -2.49 1.31 5.29
N GLY A 130 -2.25 2.61 5.31
CA GLY A 130 -1.03 3.20 5.85
C GLY A 130 -0.99 3.14 7.37
N GLY A 131 0.08 2.58 7.94
CA GLY A 131 0.27 2.50 9.39
C GLY A 131 1.55 3.17 9.88
N GLN A 132 2.16 4.03 9.06
CA GLN A 132 3.28 4.87 9.47
C GLN A 132 2.83 5.84 10.56
N GLY A 133 3.68 6.03 11.57
CA GLY A 133 3.40 6.93 12.69
C GLY A 133 2.19 6.49 13.51
N THR A 134 1.43 7.47 13.97
CA THR A 134 0.22 7.27 14.79
C THR A 134 -0.95 8.11 14.28
N TRP A 135 -2.14 7.93 14.85
CA TRP A 135 -3.34 8.72 14.49
C TRP A 135 -3.15 10.22 14.76
N ARG A 136 -2.16 10.57 15.58
CA ARG A 136 -1.78 11.96 15.86
C ARG A 136 -1.04 12.61 14.69
N GLU A 137 -0.24 11.84 13.96
CA GLU A 137 0.58 12.32 12.84
C GLU A 137 -0.11 12.14 11.50
N TYR A 138 -0.79 11.00 11.33
CA TYR A 138 -1.51 10.60 10.12
C TYR A 138 -2.80 9.89 10.50
N LEU A 139 -3.96 10.51 10.21
CA LEU A 139 -5.26 9.89 10.36
C LEU A 139 -5.48 8.84 9.26
N THR A 140 -5.13 7.61 9.58
CA THR A 140 -5.35 6.45 8.72
C THR A 140 -6.14 5.39 9.47
N LEU A 141 -6.81 4.52 8.73
CA LEU A 141 -7.58 3.42 9.29
C LEU A 141 -6.72 2.47 10.15
N PRO A 142 -5.51 2.03 9.74
CA PRO A 142 -4.63 1.28 10.65
C PRO A 142 -4.23 2.04 11.91
N ASN A 143 -3.96 3.34 11.81
CA ASN A 143 -3.55 4.14 12.96
C ASN A 143 -4.67 4.28 14.00
N ILE A 144 -5.93 4.31 13.56
CA ILE A 144 -7.11 4.22 14.40
C ILE A 144 -7.23 2.81 14.99
N LEU A 145 -7.17 1.76 14.17
CA LEU A 145 -7.33 0.37 14.62
C LEU A 145 -6.25 -0.05 15.61
N LYS A 146 -5.01 0.44 15.49
CA LYS A 146 -3.93 0.24 16.48
C LYS A 146 -4.31 0.70 17.89
N LYS A 147 -5.24 1.66 18.03
CA LYS A 147 -5.75 2.08 19.35
C LYS A 147 -6.67 1.04 20.00
N PHE A 148 -7.35 0.23 19.20
CA PHE A 148 -8.22 -0.85 19.68
C PHE A 148 -7.50 -2.21 19.73
N ASN A 149 -6.57 -2.46 18.81
CA ASN A 149 -5.73 -3.65 18.75
C ASN A 149 -4.26 -3.28 18.47
N PRO A 150 -3.41 -3.20 19.51
CA PRO A 150 -1.97 -2.95 19.33
C PRO A 150 -1.23 -4.04 18.54
N LYS A 151 -1.81 -5.25 18.41
CA LYS A 151 -1.25 -6.38 17.66
C LYS A 151 -1.73 -6.44 16.20
N LEU A 152 -2.43 -5.40 15.72
CA LEU A 152 -2.83 -5.29 14.32
C LEU A 152 -1.61 -5.49 13.40
N MET A 153 -1.80 -6.20 12.30
CA MET A 153 -0.75 -6.44 11.30
C MET A 153 -1.25 -6.23 9.87
N GLY A 154 -0.33 -6.17 8.91
CA GLY A 154 -0.63 -6.08 7.47
C GLY A 154 -0.65 -4.67 6.89
N TYR A 155 -0.66 -3.62 7.72
CA TYR A 155 -0.57 -2.23 7.28
C TYR A 155 0.81 -1.86 6.73
N SER A 156 0.87 -0.91 5.81
CA SER A 156 2.12 -0.42 5.23
C SER A 156 2.91 0.44 6.22
N LEU A 157 4.23 0.24 6.28
CA LEU A 157 5.12 0.85 7.29
C LEU A 157 5.75 2.17 6.84
N GLY A 158 5.75 2.46 5.54
CA GLY A 158 6.36 3.65 4.98
C GLY A 158 6.23 3.71 3.47
N ASP A 159 7.05 4.54 2.85
CA ASP A 159 7.17 4.56 1.39
C ASP A 159 7.76 3.24 0.88
N ALA A 160 7.05 2.59 -0.03
CA ALA A 160 7.36 1.21 -0.45
C ALA A 160 6.66 0.86 -1.76
N ILE A 161 7.23 -0.07 -2.53
CA ILE A 161 6.54 -0.78 -3.62
C ILE A 161 5.98 -2.10 -3.11
N CYS A 162 5.09 -2.73 -3.88
CA CYS A 162 4.44 -3.98 -3.50
C CYS A 162 5.43 -5.12 -3.14
N THR A 163 6.64 -5.11 -3.69
CA THR A 163 7.70 -6.09 -3.41
C THR A 163 8.54 -5.77 -2.17
N ASP A 164 8.50 -4.53 -1.69
CA ASP A 164 9.24 -4.12 -0.50
C ASP A 164 8.59 -4.72 0.76
N PRO A 165 9.38 -5.19 1.75
CA PRO A 165 8.85 -5.67 3.01
C PRO A 165 7.95 -4.65 3.73
N ALA A 166 8.22 -3.35 3.54
CA ALA A 166 7.44 -2.28 4.18
C ALA A 166 6.02 -2.13 3.61
N ALA A 167 5.71 -2.68 2.43
CA ALA A 167 4.34 -2.67 1.90
C ALA A 167 3.39 -3.62 2.66
N GLN A 168 3.93 -4.66 3.31
CA GLN A 168 3.16 -5.67 4.06
C GLN A 168 2.05 -6.29 3.18
N LEU A 169 0.77 -6.18 3.58
CA LEU A 169 -0.38 -6.73 2.85
C LEU A 169 -1.09 -5.70 1.97
N ASN A 170 -0.45 -4.56 1.70
CA ASN A 170 -0.87 -3.67 0.62
C ASN A 170 -0.31 -4.19 -0.70
N VAL A 171 -1.14 -4.88 -1.47
CA VAL A 171 -0.79 -5.43 -2.80
C VAL A 171 -1.27 -4.54 -3.96
N ALA A 172 -1.65 -3.30 -3.67
CA ALA A 172 -2.03 -2.35 -4.71
C ALA A 172 -0.87 -2.06 -5.67
N GLU A 173 -1.19 -1.74 -6.91
CA GLU A 173 -0.20 -1.45 -7.95
C GLU A 173 -0.59 -0.18 -8.72
N ALA A 174 0.43 0.60 -9.10
CA ALA A 174 0.19 1.80 -9.91
C ALA A 174 -0.41 1.41 -11.27
N GLY A 175 -1.53 2.04 -11.64
CA GLY A 175 -2.20 1.77 -12.91
C GLY A 175 -2.97 0.45 -12.99
N ALA A 176 -3.15 -0.26 -11.86
CA ALA A 176 -4.06 -1.40 -11.80
C ALA A 176 -5.49 -0.96 -12.17
N MET A 177 -6.19 -1.82 -12.90
CA MET A 177 -7.58 -1.62 -13.31
C MET A 177 -8.48 -2.69 -12.68
N SER A 178 -9.78 -2.47 -12.72
CA SER A 178 -10.78 -3.45 -12.28
C SER A 178 -10.57 -4.88 -12.84
N LYS A 179 -10.04 -5.02 -14.07
CA LYS A 179 -9.72 -6.34 -14.66
C LYS A 179 -8.60 -7.10 -13.92
N ASP A 180 -7.74 -6.39 -13.20
CA ASP A 180 -6.61 -6.97 -12.47
C ASP A 180 -7.03 -7.48 -11.08
N MET A 181 -8.25 -7.15 -10.62
CA MET A 181 -8.75 -7.47 -9.29
C MET A 181 -8.66 -8.96 -8.94
N THR A 182 -9.05 -9.85 -9.86
CA THR A 182 -9.01 -11.29 -9.59
C THR A 182 -7.59 -11.80 -9.35
N PHE A 183 -6.62 -11.27 -10.10
CA PHE A 183 -5.20 -11.59 -9.92
C PHE A 183 -4.71 -11.08 -8.56
N MET A 184 -4.98 -9.82 -8.24
CA MET A 184 -4.56 -9.19 -6.98
C MET A 184 -5.18 -9.88 -5.76
N ALA A 185 -6.46 -10.27 -5.83
CA ALA A 185 -7.12 -11.01 -4.77
C ALA A 185 -6.47 -12.37 -4.54
N THR A 186 -6.16 -13.09 -5.63
CA THR A 186 -5.46 -14.38 -5.56
C THR A 186 -4.07 -14.22 -4.95
N TYR A 187 -3.32 -13.21 -5.39
CA TYR A 187 -2.01 -12.89 -4.85
C TYR A 187 -2.06 -12.52 -3.36
N LEU A 188 -3.02 -11.69 -2.95
CA LEU A 188 -3.21 -11.30 -1.55
C LEU A 188 -3.55 -12.50 -0.67
N VAL A 189 -4.48 -13.36 -1.11
CA VAL A 189 -4.84 -14.58 -0.37
C VAL A 189 -3.62 -15.49 -0.20
N ASN A 190 -2.83 -15.67 -1.26
CA ASN A 190 -1.60 -16.46 -1.18
C ASN A 190 -0.59 -15.82 -0.21
N LYS A 191 -0.42 -14.50 -0.27
CA LYS A 191 0.46 -13.75 0.65
C LYS A 191 0.03 -13.91 2.12
N ILE A 192 -1.28 -13.88 2.38
CA ILE A 192 -1.83 -14.12 3.73
C ILE A 192 -1.60 -15.57 4.17
N LYS A 193 -1.81 -16.56 3.30
CA LYS A 193 -1.61 -17.98 3.61
C LYS A 193 -0.18 -18.32 3.99
N VAL A 194 0.80 -17.66 3.38
CA VAL A 194 2.22 -17.91 3.66
C VAL A 194 2.77 -17.10 4.83
N ASP A 195 2.04 -16.07 5.30
CA ASP A 195 2.49 -15.26 6.43
C ASP A 195 2.29 -16.03 7.75
N PRO A 196 3.38 -16.42 8.44
CA PRO A 196 3.27 -17.23 9.66
C PRO A 196 2.62 -16.47 10.83
N ARG A 197 2.46 -15.15 10.71
CA ARG A 197 1.82 -14.32 11.74
C ARG A 197 0.29 -14.40 11.68
N VAL A 198 -0.27 -14.90 10.58
CA VAL A 198 -1.73 -14.90 10.35
C VAL A 198 -2.31 -16.30 10.49
N ASP A 199 -3.24 -16.46 11.45
CA ASP A 199 -4.14 -17.62 11.45
C ASP A 199 -5.29 -17.35 10.47
N ILE A 200 -5.28 -18.04 9.33
CA ILE A 200 -6.29 -17.85 8.28
C ILE A 200 -7.71 -18.22 8.73
N ASN A 201 -7.86 -19.10 9.72
CA ASN A 201 -9.16 -19.57 10.18
C ASN A 201 -9.68 -18.77 11.38
N LYS A 202 -8.79 -18.22 12.21
CA LYS A 202 -9.18 -17.54 13.46
C LYS A 202 -9.11 -16.02 13.43
N HIS A 203 -8.14 -15.44 12.72
CA HIS A 203 -7.98 -13.99 12.71
C HIS A 203 -9.07 -13.31 11.88
N TRP A 204 -9.62 -12.19 12.33
CA TRP A 204 -10.46 -11.36 11.47
C TRP A 204 -9.59 -10.49 10.56
N LYS A 205 -9.98 -10.41 9.28
CA LYS A 205 -9.27 -9.63 8.25
C LYS A 205 -10.18 -8.54 7.71
N LEU A 206 -9.69 -7.31 7.72
CA LEU A 206 -10.32 -6.19 7.01
C LEU A 206 -9.55 -5.94 5.71
N ILE A 207 -10.21 -6.13 4.57
CA ILE A 207 -9.62 -5.91 3.25
C ILE A 207 -10.28 -4.71 2.61
N THR A 208 -9.49 -3.71 2.25
CA THR A 208 -9.98 -2.51 1.54
C THR A 208 -9.69 -2.65 0.04
N LEU A 209 -10.64 -2.19 -0.79
CA LEU A 209 -10.57 -2.26 -2.26
C LEU A 209 -10.77 -0.88 -2.92
N PRO A 210 -9.93 0.14 -2.66
CA PRO A 210 -10.06 1.44 -3.31
C PRO A 210 -9.59 1.37 -4.76
N PHE A 211 -10.53 1.36 -5.70
CA PHE A 211 -10.30 1.49 -7.14
C PHE A 211 -11.00 2.74 -7.67
N ILE A 212 -10.35 3.44 -8.59
CA ILE A 212 -10.90 4.59 -9.31
C ILE A 212 -11.27 4.22 -10.75
N HIS A 213 -10.72 3.12 -11.29
CA HIS A 213 -10.85 2.71 -12.70
C HIS A 213 -11.25 1.24 -12.94
#